data_AF-A0A4R1QD53-F1
#
_entry.id   AF-A0A4R1QD53-F1
#
_cell.length_a   1.000
_cell.length_b   1.000
_cell.length_c   1.000
_cell.angle_alpha   90.00
_cell.angle_beta   90.00
_cell.angle_gamma   90.00
#
_symmetry.space_group_name_H-M   'P 1'
#
loop_
_entity.id
_entity.type
_entity.pdbx_description
1 polymer ?
#
loop_
_entity_poly.entity_id
_entity_poly.type
_entity_poly.pdbx_seq_one_letter_code
_entity_poly.pdbx_strand_id
1 'polypeptide(L)'
;MNVKTLIHVLEKALVILKHYEHCTVDEMLNDISVKILSDQNKPIKNKKAPNDADYSNAIKKMKDMNKAEASQFLSSFKKEELLRMGTQMNIKLQKKDTKKILIESIITHCSFAELYAQMANRKHQKQMSEQT
;
A
#
# COMPACT_ATOMS: atom_id res chain seq x y z
N MET A 1 12.45 32.64 1.27
CA MET A 1 11.07 32.18 1.52
C MET A 1 10.13 33.37 1.33
N ASN A 2 9.03 33.23 0.59
CA ASN A 2 8.09 34.35 0.43
C ASN A 2 7.13 34.45 1.63
N VAL A 3 6.50 35.61 1.81
CA VAL A 3 5.61 35.88 2.96
C VAL A 3 4.42 34.92 2.99
N LYS A 4 3.87 34.52 1.84
CA LYS A 4 2.77 33.54 1.77
C LYS A 4 3.21 32.15 2.27
N THR A 5 4.42 31.72 1.96
CA THR A 5 5.01 30.47 2.44
C THR A 5 5.23 30.54 3.95
N LEU A 6 5.70 31.68 4.47
CA LEU A 6 5.86 31.88 5.91
C LEU A 6 4.51 31.81 6.64
N ILE A 7 3.48 32.48 6.12
CA ILE A 7 2.11 32.42 6.67
C ILE A 7 1.63 30.97 6.73
N HIS A 8 1.77 30.20 5.64
CA HIS A 8 1.36 28.80 5.58
C HIS A 8 2.11 27.91 6.59
N VAL A 9 3.41 28.17 6.80
CA VAL A 9 4.20 27.45 7.81
C VAL A 9 3.71 27.79 9.22
N LEU A 10 3.44 29.06 9.49
CA LEU A 10 2.94 29.52 10.79
C LEU A 10 1.54 29.00 11.10
N GLU A 11 0.64 28.93 10.11
CA GLU A 11 -0.69 28.34 10.26
C GLU A 11 -0.59 26.86 10.66
N LYS A 12 0.31 26.10 10.02
CA LYS A 12 0.55 24.70 10.38
C LYS A 12 1.17 24.55 11.76
N ALA A 13 2.14 25.39 12.10
CA ALA A 13 2.76 25.39 13.43
C ALA A 13 1.72 25.70 14.51
N LEU A 14 0.83 26.66 14.27
CA LEU A 14 -0.22 27.05 15.21
C LEU A 14 -1.16 25.89 15.54
N VAL A 15 -1.53 25.06 14.56
CA VAL A 15 -2.36 23.87 14.80
C VAL A 15 -1.67 22.88 15.74
N ILE A 16 -0.36 22.68 15.56
CA ILE A 16 0.43 21.79 16.43
C ILE A 16 0.48 22.40 17.84
N LEU A 17 0.80 23.69 17.96
CA LEU A 17 0.88 24.37 19.24
C LEU A 17 -0.45 24.35 20.01
N LYS A 18 -1.58 24.53 19.32
CA LYS A 18 -2.92 24.41 19.92
C LYS A 18 -3.22 23.00 20.45
N HIS A 19 -2.74 21.96 19.77
CA HIS A 19 -2.92 20.58 20.25
C HIS A 19 -2.22 20.35 21.60
N TYR A 20 -1.13 21.08 21.85
CA TYR A 20 -0.31 20.97 23.05
C TYR A 20 -0.45 22.17 24.00
N GLU A 21 -1.51 22.98 23.86
CA GLU A 21 -1.67 24.24 24.63
C GLU A 21 -1.78 24.04 26.15
N HIS A 22 -2.02 22.81 26.60
CA HIS A 22 -2.24 22.42 27.98
C HIS A 22 -1.02 21.76 28.65
N CYS A 23 0.11 21.64 27.95
CA CYS A 23 1.33 21.06 28.50
C CYS A 23 2.54 22.00 28.33
N THR A 24 3.61 21.70 29.06
CA THR A 24 4.87 22.40 28.92
C THR A 24 5.58 22.01 27.61
N VAL A 25 6.49 22.87 27.16
CA VAL A 25 7.29 22.60 25.95
C VAL A 25 8.07 21.29 26.08
N ASP A 26 8.59 20.97 27.27
CA ASP A 26 9.33 19.73 27.52
C ASP A 26 8.45 18.49 27.36
N GLU A 27 7.22 18.52 27.91
CA GLU A 27 6.23 17.45 27.75
C GLU A 27 5.79 17.28 26.30
N MET A 28 5.57 18.39 25.57
CA MET A 28 5.29 18.36 24.13
C MET A 28 6.44 17.70 23.36
N LEU A 29 7.69 18.10 23.61
CA LEU A 29 8.85 17.56 22.91
C LEU A 29 9.09 16.09 23.23
N ASN A 30 8.88 15.68 24.49
CA ASN A 30 8.93 14.28 24.89
C ASN A 30 7.84 13.45 24.21
N ASP A 31 6.58 13.92 24.17
CA ASP A 31 5.50 13.23 23.47
C ASP A 31 5.75 13.15 21.95
N ILE A 32 6.23 14.22 21.32
CA ILE A 32 6.62 14.22 19.91
C ILE A 32 7.77 13.23 19.67
N SER A 33 8.78 13.22 20.53
CA SER A 33 9.91 12.29 20.46
C SER A 33 9.44 10.84 20.58
N VAL A 34 8.58 10.54 21.56
CA VAL A 34 7.99 9.20 21.74
C VAL A 34 7.14 8.81 20.54
N LYS A 35 6.34 9.71 19.97
CA LYS A 35 5.56 9.46 18.75
C LYS A 35 6.45 9.20 17.54
N ILE A 36 7.53 9.96 17.36
CA ILE A 36 8.52 9.76 16.29
C ILE A 36 9.21 8.41 16.45
N LEU A 37 9.70 8.08 17.66
CA LEU A 37 10.40 6.83 17.95
C LEU A 37 9.47 5.61 17.87
N SER A 38 8.22 5.75 18.31
CA SER A 38 7.19 4.72 18.17
C SER A 38 6.78 4.52 16.71
N ASP A 39 6.85 5.56 15.87
CA ASP A 39 6.68 5.47 14.42
C ASP A 39 7.93 4.93 13.69
N GLN A 40 9.12 4.86 14.30
CA GLN A 40 10.26 4.15 13.70
C GLN A 40 10.16 2.62 13.80
N ASN A 41 9.36 2.10 14.74
CA ASN A 41 8.98 0.68 14.83
C ASN A 41 7.63 0.35 14.17
N LYS A 42 7.02 1.33 13.49
CA LYS A 42 5.92 1.13 12.54
C LYS A 42 6.45 1.42 11.13
N PRO A 43 6.00 0.69 10.08
CA PRO A 43 6.39 1.03 8.72
C PRO A 43 5.93 2.46 8.41
N ILE A 44 6.91 3.31 8.13
CA ILE A 44 6.85 4.74 7.87
C ILE A 44 5.63 5.11 7.01
N LYS A 45 4.60 5.71 7.62
CA LYS A 45 3.51 6.40 6.92
C LYS A 45 3.97 7.79 6.51
N ASN A 46 4.81 7.87 5.48
CA ASN A 46 5.12 9.13 4.83
C ASN A 46 3.90 9.62 4.04
N LYS A 47 3.30 10.73 4.50
CA LYS A 47 2.41 11.58 3.70
C LYS A 47 3.17 12.08 2.46
N LYS A 48 3.04 11.38 1.34
CA LYS A 48 3.26 11.95 0.00
C LYS A 48 1.99 12.63 -0.50
N ALA A 49 2.19 13.59 -1.39
CA ALA A 49 1.22 14.41 -2.12
C ALA A 49 0.10 13.56 -2.78
N PRO A 50 -0.94 14.16 -3.39
CA PRO A 50 -2.19 13.45 -3.65
C PRO A 50 -1.93 12.21 -4.51
N ASN A 51 -2.28 11.06 -3.94
CA ASN A 51 -2.68 9.84 -4.64
C ASN A 51 -1.61 8.99 -5.32
N ASP A 52 -0.58 8.58 -4.59
CA ASP A 52 0.11 7.32 -4.89
C ASP A 52 0.08 6.41 -3.66
N ALA A 53 -1.07 5.77 -3.46
CA ALA A 53 -1.25 4.77 -2.42
C ALA A 53 -0.50 3.51 -2.83
N ASP A 54 0.51 3.11 -2.05
CA ASP A 54 1.24 1.87 -2.26
C ASP A 54 0.41 0.68 -1.75
N TYR A 55 -0.03 -0.16 -2.68
CA TYR A 55 -0.80 -1.37 -2.37
C TYR A 55 0.06 -2.63 -2.38
N SER A 56 1.39 -2.51 -2.45
CA SER A 56 2.31 -3.66 -2.48
C SER A 56 2.06 -4.66 -1.34
N ASN A 57 1.76 -4.17 -0.14
CA ASN A 57 1.44 -5.03 1.01
C ASN A 57 0.10 -5.76 0.84
N ALA A 58 -0.92 -5.08 0.32
CA ALA A 58 -2.21 -5.71 0.02
C ALA A 58 -2.08 -6.76 -1.10
N ILE A 59 -1.30 -6.45 -2.14
CA ILE A 59 -1.01 -7.36 -3.26
C ILE A 59 -0.24 -8.59 -2.77
N LYS A 60 0.77 -8.43 -1.91
CA LYS A 60 1.50 -9.56 -1.30
C LYS A 60 0.57 -10.44 -0.48
N LYS A 61 -0.20 -9.84 0.44
CA LYS A 61 -1.15 -10.56 1.30
C LYS A 61 -2.18 -11.36 0.50
N MET A 62 -2.61 -10.83 -0.64
CA MET A 62 -3.59 -11.47 -1.50
C MET A 62 -3.05 -12.73 -2.20
N LYS A 63 -1.74 -12.84 -2.44
CA LYS A 63 -1.15 -14.07 -3.04
C LYS A 63 -1.32 -15.28 -2.13
N ASP A 64 -1.32 -15.07 -0.82
CA ASP A 64 -1.48 -16.16 0.15
C ASP A 64 -2.96 -16.52 0.42
N MET A 65 -3.92 -15.84 -0.24
CA MET A 65 -5.36 -16.05 -0.04
C MET A 65 -5.96 -16.99 -1.09
N ASN A 66 -6.95 -17.77 -0.69
CA ASN A 66 -7.77 -18.51 -1.66
C ASN A 66 -8.71 -17.57 -2.44
N LYS A 67 -9.30 -18.07 -3.54
CA LYS A 67 -10.17 -17.25 -4.43
C LYS A 67 -11.33 -16.56 -3.69
N ALA A 68 -11.94 -17.22 -2.71
CA ALA A 68 -13.06 -16.67 -1.95
C ALA A 68 -12.59 -15.57 -0.99
N GLU A 69 -11.50 -15.82 -0.29
CA GLU A 69 -10.85 -14.86 0.62
C GLU A 69 -10.35 -13.62 -0.12
N ALA A 70 -9.69 -13.81 -1.27
CA ALA A 70 -9.19 -12.71 -2.10
C ALA A 70 -10.34 -11.85 -2.64
N SER A 71 -11.46 -12.46 -3.04
CA SER A 71 -12.66 -11.75 -3.48
C SER A 71 -13.25 -10.90 -2.36
N GLN A 72 -13.38 -11.47 -1.15
CA GLN A 72 -13.88 -10.75 0.01
C GLN A 72 -12.92 -9.63 0.45
N PHE A 73 -11.61 -9.89 0.45
CA PHE A 73 -10.59 -8.90 0.77
C PHE A 73 -10.64 -7.71 -0.20
N LEU A 74 -10.64 -7.97 -1.52
CA LEU A 74 -10.70 -6.93 -2.54
C LEU A 74 -12.03 -6.17 -2.54
N SER A 75 -13.12 -6.80 -2.05
CA SER A 75 -14.42 -6.14 -1.93
C SER A 75 -14.43 -4.97 -0.94
N SER A 76 -13.48 -4.93 0.01
CA SER A 76 -13.35 -3.81 0.96
C SER A 76 -12.82 -2.52 0.34
N PHE A 77 -12.15 -2.62 -0.82
CA PHE A 77 -11.53 -1.48 -1.51
C PHE A 77 -12.50 -0.76 -2.45
N LYS A 78 -12.29 0.53 -2.64
CA LYS A 78 -13.02 1.33 -3.63
C LYS A 78 -12.54 0.99 -5.04
N LYS A 79 -13.40 1.25 -6.03
CA LYS A 79 -13.11 1.00 -7.45
C LYS A 79 -11.81 1.66 -7.92
N GLU A 80 -11.54 2.89 -7.48
CA GLU A 80 -10.32 3.62 -7.83
C GLU A 80 -9.06 2.99 -7.23
N GLU A 81 -9.17 2.39 -6.05
CA GLU A 81 -8.07 1.72 -5.37
C GLU A 81 -7.73 0.41 -6.08
N LEU A 82 -8.73 -0.34 -6.53
CA LEU A 82 -8.55 -1.54 -7.35
C LEU A 82 -7.87 -1.25 -8.70
N LEU A 83 -8.19 -0.12 -9.34
CA LEU A 83 -7.52 0.31 -10.58
C LEU A 83 -6.03 0.60 -10.35
N ARG A 84 -5.70 1.22 -9.21
CA ARG A 84 -4.30 1.47 -8.82
C ARG A 84 -3.56 0.18 -8.48
N MET A 85 -4.20 -0.74 -7.76
CA MET A 85 -3.66 -2.08 -7.52
C MET A 85 -3.34 -2.80 -8.83
N GLY A 86 -4.28 -2.79 -9.79
CA GLY A 86 -4.04 -3.36 -11.12
C GLY A 86 -2.85 -2.72 -11.83
N THR A 87 -2.70 -1.40 -11.73
CA THR A 87 -1.56 -0.67 -12.33
C THR A 87 -0.23 -1.10 -11.70
N GLN A 88 -0.16 -1.24 -10.37
CA GLN A 88 1.03 -1.74 -9.65
C GLN A 88 1.33 -3.21 -9.96
N MET A 89 0.31 -4.00 -10.28
CA MET A 89 0.45 -5.39 -10.74
C MET A 89 0.74 -5.51 -12.23
N ASN A 90 0.87 -4.39 -12.95
CA ASN A 90 1.04 -4.35 -14.41
C ASN A 90 -0.14 -5.00 -15.20
N ILE A 91 -1.35 -4.93 -14.64
CA ILE A 91 -2.60 -5.41 -15.25
C ILE A 91 -3.30 -4.23 -15.94
N LYS A 92 -3.69 -4.41 -17.20
CA LYS A 92 -4.52 -3.43 -17.92
C LYS A 92 -5.98 -3.52 -17.48
N LEU A 93 -6.38 -2.67 -16.54
CA LEU A 93 -7.76 -2.53 -16.09
C LEU A 93 -8.42 -1.27 -16.66
N GLN A 94 -9.71 -1.34 -17.04
CA GLN A 94 -10.42 -0.19 -17.62
C GLN A 94 -11.29 0.52 -16.56
N LYS A 95 -11.29 1.86 -16.59
CA LYS A 95 -12.15 2.66 -15.69
C LYS A 95 -13.66 2.39 -15.88
N LYS A 96 -14.08 1.95 -17.07
CA LYS A 96 -15.48 1.62 -17.39
C LYS A 96 -15.95 0.32 -16.74
N ASP A 97 -15.04 -0.57 -16.35
CA ASP A 97 -15.39 -1.90 -15.85
C ASP A 97 -16.07 -1.81 -14.48
N THR A 98 -16.93 -2.77 -14.18
CA THR A 98 -17.58 -2.82 -12.86
C THR A 98 -16.58 -3.26 -11.79
N LYS A 99 -16.83 -2.89 -10.53
CA LYS A 99 -15.97 -3.29 -9.40
C LYS A 99 -15.77 -4.81 -9.36
N LYS A 100 -16.80 -5.59 -9.67
CA LYS A 100 -16.75 -7.07 -9.73
C LYS A 100 -15.76 -7.57 -10.80
N ILE A 101 -15.80 -6.99 -12.01
CA ILE A 101 -14.90 -7.36 -13.11
C ILE A 101 -13.44 -7.02 -12.77
N LEU A 102 -13.21 -5.88 -12.11
CA LEU A 102 -11.87 -5.49 -11.67
C LEU A 102 -11.29 -6.49 -10.65
N ILE A 103 -12.09 -6.89 -9.66
CA ILE A 103 -11.71 -7.89 -8.66
C ILE A 103 -11.37 -9.22 -9.33
N GLU A 104 -12.24 -9.71 -10.22
CA GLU A 104 -12.03 -10.97 -10.93
C GLU A 104 -10.77 -10.96 -11.81
N SER A 105 -10.50 -9.83 -12.47
CA SER A 105 -9.29 -9.66 -13.28
C SER A 105 -8.01 -9.70 -12.45
N ILE A 106 -8.03 -9.04 -11.28
CA ILE A 106 -6.90 -9.03 -10.34
C ILE A 106 -6.63 -10.44 -9.78
N ILE A 107 -7.68 -11.16 -9.37
CA ILE A 107 -7.56 -12.52 -8.84
C ILE A 107 -7.02 -13.48 -9.91
N THR A 108 -7.61 -13.43 -11.10
CA THR A 108 -7.19 -14.25 -12.25
C THR A 108 -5.71 -14.08 -12.54
N HIS A 109 -5.21 -12.85 -12.57
CA HIS A 109 -3.80 -12.57 -12.79
C HIS A 109 -2.88 -13.21 -11.74
N CYS A 110 -3.23 -13.14 -10.45
CA CYS A 110 -2.44 -13.81 -9.40
C CYS A 110 -2.41 -15.32 -9.56
N SER A 111 -3.55 -15.95 -9.85
CA SER A 111 -3.62 -17.40 -10.07
C SER A 111 -2.78 -17.84 -11.30
N PHE A 112 -2.77 -17.04 -12.38
CA PHE A 112 -1.90 -17.31 -13.53
C PHE A 112 -0.42 -17.15 -13.19
N ALA A 113 -0.04 -16.12 -12.43
CA ALA A 113 1.35 -15.90 -12.04
C ALA A 113 1.91 -17.08 -11.21
N GLU A 114 1.10 -17.64 -10.31
CA GLU A 114 1.45 -18.85 -9.56
C GLU A 114 1.59 -20.07 -10.47
N LEU A 115 0.66 -20.25 -11.41
CA LEU A 115 0.70 -21.36 -12.36
C LEU A 115 1.97 -21.31 -13.23
N TYR A 116 2.36 -20.12 -13.72
CA TYR A 116 3.61 -19.93 -14.45
C TYR A 116 4.84 -20.20 -13.59
N ALA A 117 4.86 -19.76 -12.32
CA ALA A 117 5.95 -20.04 -11.40
C ALA A 117 6.11 -21.56 -11.15
N GLN A 118 5.00 -22.27 -10.96
CA GLN A 118 5.01 -23.73 -10.82
C GLN A 118 5.54 -24.43 -12.09
N MET A 119 5.15 -23.98 -13.28
CA MET A 119 5.64 -24.55 -14.55
C MET A 119 7.13 -24.27 -14.80
N ALA A 120 7.63 -23.08 -14.44
CA ALA A 120 9.05 -22.75 -14.54
C ALA A 120 9.90 -23.65 -13.63
N ASN A 121 9.44 -23.89 -12.40
CA ASN A 121 10.14 -24.76 -11.44
C ASN A 121 10.15 -26.23 -11.86
N ARG A 122 9.11 -26.71 -12.56
CA ARG A 122 9.11 -28.07 -13.16
C ARG A 122 10.19 -28.27 -14.22
N LYS A 123 10.50 -27.24 -15.03
CA LYS A 123 11.56 -27.33 -16.04
C LYS A 123 12.96 -27.45 -15.41
N HIS A 124 13.19 -26.76 -14.28
CA HIS A 124 14.45 -26.83 -13.55
C HIS A 124 14.69 -28.21 -12.91
N GLN A 125 13.65 -28.84 -12.35
CA GLN A 125 13.78 -30.18 -11.75
C GLN A 125 14.07 -31.26 -12.80
N LYS A 126 13.52 -31.14 -14.01
CA LYS A 126 13.74 -32.11 -15.09
C LYS A 126 15.18 -32.11 -15.63
N GLN A 127 15.84 -30.95 -15.65
CA GLN A 127 17.25 -30.83 -16.08
C GLN A 127 18.25 -31.40 -15.06
N MET A 128 17.90 -31.40 -13.77
CA MET A 128 18.73 -32.01 -12.72
C MET A 128 18.63 -33.55 -12.69
N SER A 129 17.50 -34.13 -13.13
CA SER A 129 17.31 -35.59 -13.17
C SER A 129 17.92 -36.26 -14.42
N GLU A 130 18.32 -35.49 -15.42
CA GLU A 130 18.90 -36.00 -16.68
C GLU A 130 20.45 -35.90 -16.72
N GLN A 131 21.08 -35.43 -15.64
CA GLN A 131 22.55 -35.34 -15.50
C GLN A 131 23.17 -36.36 -14.52
N THR A 132 22.39 -37.32 -14.04
CA THR A 132 22.87 -38.48 -13.26
C THR A 132 22.69 -39.76 -14.04
#